data_AF-A0A7G2TJP8-F1
#
_entry.id   AF-A0A7G2TJP8-F1
#
_cell.length_a   1.000
_cell.length_b   1.000
_cell.length_c   1.000
_cell.angle_alpha   90.00
_cell.angle_beta   90.00
_cell.angle_gamma   90.00
#
_symmetry.space_group_name_H-M   'P 1'
#
loop_
_entity.id
_entity.type
_entity.pdbx_description
1 polymer ?
#
loop_
_entity_poly.entity_id
_entity_poly.type
_entity_poly.pdbx_seq_one_letter_code
_entity_poly.pdbx_strand_id
1 'polypeptide(L)'
;MMALPGTAVADVHNIVLAHGGNVDGSTWRAAYDRLIARNYDVTVTQLPMTSVEDDVAAVQRSLDVQDGSVLLVGHSYGGVVITEAGVDPDVKGLVYVTAFQPDIGESGGALLQNSDCGRFTE
;
A
#
# COMPACT_ATOMS: atom_id res chain seq x y z
N MET A 1 -17.84 -21.53 28.44
CA MET A 1 -16.77 -20.69 27.87
C MET A 1 -17.25 -20.21 26.51
N MET A 2 -17.87 -19.03 26.43
CA MET A 2 -18.24 -18.44 25.13
C MET A 2 -17.00 -17.74 24.58
N ALA A 3 -16.53 -18.17 23.40
CA ALA A 3 -15.49 -17.47 22.68
C ALA A 3 -16.07 -16.16 22.13
N LEU A 4 -15.35 -15.05 22.36
CA LEU A 4 -15.64 -13.78 21.70
C LEU A 4 -15.46 -13.98 20.19
N PRO A 5 -16.31 -13.38 19.34
CA PRO A 5 -16.08 -13.37 17.91
C PRO A 5 -14.73 -12.73 17.66
N GLY A 6 -13.75 -13.54 17.26
CA GLY A 6 -12.52 -13.02 16.69
C GLY A 6 -12.92 -12.13 15.53
N THR A 7 -12.47 -10.89 15.54
CA THR A 7 -12.51 -10.00 14.39
C THR A 7 -12.23 -10.85 13.17
N ALA A 8 -13.21 -11.02 12.28
CA ALA A 8 -12.96 -11.67 11.01
C ALA A 8 -11.91 -10.79 10.34
N VAL A 9 -10.63 -11.18 10.46
CA VAL A 9 -9.60 -10.67 9.58
C VAL A 9 -10.17 -10.99 8.21
N ALA A 10 -10.54 -9.95 7.45
CA ALA A 10 -11.03 -10.16 6.10
C ALA A 10 -10.10 -11.19 5.44
N ASP A 11 -10.67 -12.20 4.79
CA ASP A 11 -9.89 -13.27 4.16
C ASP A 11 -9.20 -12.66 2.93
N VAL A 12 -8.15 -11.88 3.17
CA VAL A 12 -7.46 -11.09 2.15
C VAL A 12 -6.47 -12.01 1.46
N HIS A 13 -6.75 -12.27 0.18
CA HIS A 13 -5.85 -13.04 -0.66
C HIS A 13 -5.00 -12.19 -1.60
N ASN A 14 -5.50 -11.00 -1.95
CA ASN A 14 -4.88 -10.10 -2.91
C ASN A 14 -3.96 -9.11 -2.23
N ILE A 15 -2.74 -8.97 -2.75
CA ILE A 15 -1.72 -8.04 -2.25
C ILE A 15 -1.20 -7.21 -3.42
N VAL A 16 -1.32 -5.89 -3.31
CA VAL A 16 -0.74 -4.96 -4.29
C VAL A 16 0.46 -4.24 -3.67
N LEU A 17 1.61 -4.34 -4.32
CA LEU A 17 2.88 -3.80 -3.86
C LEU A 17 3.25 -2.55 -4.67
N ALA A 18 3.40 -1.41 -4.00
CA ALA A 18 3.88 -0.16 -4.56
C ALA A 18 5.33 0.11 -4.13
N HIS A 19 6.22 0.38 -5.09
CA HIS A 19 7.63 0.64 -4.82
C HIS A 19 7.87 2.08 -4.30
N GLY A 20 9.10 2.35 -3.85
CA GLY A 20 9.51 3.68 -3.39
C GLY A 20 9.95 4.61 -4.52
N GLY A 21 10.43 5.80 -4.16
CA GLY A 21 10.90 6.78 -5.13
C GLY A 21 12.22 6.34 -5.77
N ASN A 22 12.39 6.67 -7.05
CA ASN A 22 13.63 6.44 -7.82
C ASN A 22 14.09 4.97 -7.90
N VAL A 23 13.17 4.03 -7.68
CA VAL A 23 13.36 2.59 -7.85
C VAL A 23 12.23 2.01 -8.71
N ASP A 24 12.25 0.72 -8.98
CA ASP A 24 11.22 0.01 -9.74
C ASP A 24 10.63 -1.19 -8.94
N GLY A 25 9.66 -1.90 -9.52
CA GLY A 25 9.01 -3.04 -8.89
C GLY A 25 9.97 -4.18 -8.49
N SER A 26 11.20 -4.23 -9.00
CA SER A 26 12.17 -5.28 -8.66
C SER A 26 12.58 -5.27 -7.17
N THR A 27 12.41 -4.14 -6.46
CA THR A 27 12.64 -4.04 -5.01
C THR A 27 11.79 -5.02 -4.21
N TRP A 28 10.65 -5.44 -4.77
CA TRP A 28 9.74 -6.37 -4.13
C TRP A 28 10.03 -7.84 -4.44
N ARG A 29 11.01 -8.17 -5.29
CA ARG A 29 11.23 -9.54 -5.78
C ARG A 29 11.26 -10.59 -4.67
N ALA A 30 12.07 -10.38 -3.65
CA ALA A 30 12.20 -11.33 -2.55
C ALA A 30 10.91 -11.46 -1.71
N ALA A 31 10.12 -10.40 -1.57
CA ALA A 31 8.84 -10.45 -0.88
C ALA A 31 7.78 -11.16 -1.73
N TYR A 32 7.70 -10.81 -3.02
CA TYR A 32 6.85 -11.45 -4.01
C TYR A 32 7.04 -12.96 -4.01
N ASP A 33 8.28 -13.44 -4.13
CA ASP A 33 8.58 -14.88 -4.14
C ASP A 33 8.09 -15.59 -2.87
N ARG A 34 8.19 -14.94 -1.70
CA ARG A 34 7.74 -15.48 -0.41
C ARG A 34 6.21 -15.46 -0.25
N LEU A 35 5.53 -14.47 -0.83
CA LEU A 35 4.08 -14.34 -0.75
C LEU A 35 3.39 -15.32 -1.70
N ILE A 36 3.88 -15.44 -2.94
CA ILE A 36 3.40 -16.44 -3.91
C ILE A 36 3.63 -17.86 -3.38
N ALA A 37 4.77 -18.14 -2.73
CA ALA A 37 5.02 -19.43 -2.09
C ALA A 37 4.05 -19.77 -0.94
N ARG A 38 3.33 -18.77 -0.42
CA ARG A 38 2.25 -18.91 0.58
C ARG A 38 0.86 -18.83 -0.06
N ASN A 39 0.79 -18.93 -1.38
CA ASN A 39 -0.41 -18.95 -2.20
C ASN A 39 -1.13 -17.60 -2.34
N TYR A 40 -0.57 -16.46 -1.92
CA TYR A 40 -1.21 -15.15 -2.13
C TYR A 40 -1.20 -14.71 -3.60
N ASP A 41 -2.24 -13.99 -4.02
CA ASP A 41 -2.27 -13.31 -5.32
C ASP A 41 -1.58 -11.95 -5.19
N VAL A 42 -0.42 -11.81 -5.85
CA VAL A 42 0.44 -10.63 -5.67
C VAL A 42 0.58 -9.87 -6.97
N THR A 43 0.23 -8.59 -6.94
CA THR A 43 0.45 -7.64 -8.04
C THR A 43 1.53 -6.64 -7.63
N VAL A 44 2.55 -6.45 -8.47
CA VAL A 44 3.56 -5.40 -8.28
C VAL A 44 3.26 -4.26 -9.23
N THR A 45 2.85 -3.11 -8.70
CA THR A 45 2.54 -1.94 -9.50
C THR A 45 3.82 -1.17 -9.81
N GLN A 46 4.10 -0.99 -11.10
CA GLN A 46 5.12 -0.05 -11.54
C GLN A 46 4.53 1.36 -11.50
N LEU A 47 5.09 2.21 -10.64
CA LEU A 47 4.73 3.62 -10.55
C LEU A 47 5.40 4.37 -11.71
N PRO A 48 4.66 5.16 -12.51
CA PRO A 48 5.20 6.03 -13.54
C PRO A 48 6.29 7.01 -13.05
N MET A 49 6.23 7.42 -11.78
CA MET A 49 7.11 8.43 -11.17
C MET A 49 7.05 9.79 -11.90
N THR A 50 5.92 10.09 -12.55
CA THR A 50 5.68 11.35 -13.29
C THR A 50 4.94 12.38 -12.45
N SER A 51 4.00 11.94 -11.62
CA SER A 51 3.24 12.73 -10.64
C SER A 51 2.61 11.82 -9.60
N VAL A 52 2.20 12.37 -8.44
CA VAL A 52 1.49 11.57 -7.42
C VAL A 52 0.16 11.06 -7.96
N GLU A 53 -0.54 11.88 -8.73
CA GLU A 53 -1.83 11.54 -9.33
C GLU A 53 -1.70 10.37 -10.32
N ASP A 54 -0.64 10.37 -11.16
CA ASP A 54 -0.37 9.27 -12.10
C ASP A 54 0.02 7.97 -11.37
N ASP A 55 0.77 8.09 -10.28
CA ASP A 55 1.19 6.97 -9.45
C ASP A 55 0.00 6.33 -8.71
N VAL A 56 -0.91 7.17 -8.17
CA VAL A 56 -2.18 6.71 -7.59
C VAL A 56 -3.04 6.05 -8.66
N ALA A 57 -3.17 6.63 -9.85
CA ALA A 57 -3.93 6.05 -10.95
C ALA A 57 -3.34 4.70 -11.41
N ALA A 58 -2.03 4.49 -11.30
CA ALA A 58 -1.41 3.19 -11.59
C ALA A 58 -1.79 2.12 -10.56
N VAL A 59 -1.84 2.48 -9.27
CA VAL A 59 -2.30 1.58 -8.21
C VAL A 59 -3.79 1.28 -8.37
N GLN A 60 -4.62 2.28 -8.68
CA GLN A 60 -6.06 2.09 -8.94
C GLN A 60 -6.31 1.12 -10.10
N ARG A 61 -5.59 1.26 -11.23
CA ARG A 61 -5.68 0.27 -12.33
C ARG A 61 -5.27 -1.14 -11.90
N SER A 62 -4.38 -1.26 -10.92
CA SER A 62 -3.99 -2.55 -10.36
C SER A 62 -5.08 -3.12 -9.45
N LEU A 63 -5.80 -2.26 -8.72
CA LEU A 63 -6.97 -2.63 -7.90
C LEU A 63 -8.15 -3.08 -8.77
N ASP A 64 -8.44 -2.38 -9.86
CA ASP A 64 -9.56 -2.67 -10.78
C ASP A 64 -9.56 -4.09 -11.36
N VAL A 65 -8.41 -4.76 -11.35
CA VAL A 65 -8.25 -6.12 -11.89
C VAL A 65 -8.15 -7.20 -10.80
N GLN A 66 -8.18 -6.83 -9.52
CA GLN A 66 -8.23 -7.80 -8.42
C GLN A 66 -9.65 -8.36 -8.26
N ASP A 67 -9.76 -9.58 -7.74
CA ASP A 67 -11.04 -10.19 -7.39
C ASP A 67 -11.15 -10.34 -5.86
N GLY A 68 -11.89 -9.43 -5.22
CA GLY A 68 -12.13 -9.45 -3.78
C GLY A 68 -11.18 -8.58 -2.95
N SER A 69 -11.12 -8.86 -1.65
CA SER A 69 -10.46 -7.97 -0.67
C SER A 69 -8.95 -7.86 -0.88
N VAL A 70 -8.41 -6.62 -0.82
CA VAL A 70 -7.02 -6.30 -1.12
C VAL A 70 -6.29 -5.70 0.10
N LEU A 71 -5.00 -6.03 0.25
CA LEU A 71 -4.05 -5.27 1.05
C LEU A 71 -3.12 -4.46 0.15
N LEU A 72 -3.01 -3.16 0.40
CA LEU A 72 -2.00 -2.31 -0.24
C LEU A 72 -0.74 -2.25 0.62
N VAL A 73 0.42 -2.42 -0.01
CA VAL A 73 1.73 -2.35 0.66
C VAL A 73 2.60 -1.32 -0.04
N GLY A 74 3.11 -0.35 0.70
CA GLY A 74 3.92 0.75 0.17
C GLY A 74 5.28 0.82 0.86
N HIS A 75 6.35 0.97 0.08
CA HIS A 75 7.70 1.23 0.61
C HIS A 75 8.12 2.68 0.39
N SER A 76 8.69 3.35 1.40
CA SER A 76 9.16 4.74 1.29
C SER A 76 8.07 5.68 0.71
N TYR A 77 8.34 6.36 -0.40
CA TYR A 77 7.37 7.16 -1.18
C TYR A 77 6.08 6.40 -1.50
N GLY A 78 6.14 5.09 -1.73
CA GLY A 78 4.96 4.28 -2.01
C GLY A 78 3.91 4.33 -0.91
N GLY A 79 4.30 4.70 0.32
CA GLY A 79 3.36 5.01 1.41
C GLY A 79 2.38 6.12 1.06
N VAL A 80 2.85 7.24 0.49
CA VAL A 80 1.99 8.35 0.02
C VAL A 80 0.96 7.84 -0.98
N VAL A 81 1.41 7.03 -1.95
CA VAL A 81 0.57 6.53 -3.03
C VAL A 81 -0.51 5.58 -2.51
N ILE A 82 -0.16 4.64 -1.61
CA ILE A 82 -1.13 3.69 -1.06
C ILE A 82 -2.11 4.34 -0.08
N THR A 83 -1.75 5.45 0.58
CA THR A 83 -2.69 6.20 1.43
C THR A 83 -3.82 6.79 0.60
N GLU A 84 -3.48 7.44 -0.52
CA GLU A 84 -4.47 8.04 -1.42
C GLU A 84 -5.30 6.99 -2.15
N ALA A 85 -4.67 5.91 -2.64
CA ALA A 85 -5.38 4.80 -3.27
C ALA A 85 -6.21 3.96 -2.28
N GLY A 86 -5.92 4.04 -0.97
CA GLY A 86 -6.51 3.23 0.08
C GLY A 86 -7.97 3.52 0.40
N VAL A 87 -8.56 4.56 -0.19
CA VAL A 87 -9.99 4.89 -0.06
C VAL A 87 -10.90 3.95 -0.86
N ASP A 88 -10.31 3.10 -1.69
CA ASP A 88 -11.01 2.09 -2.49
C ASP A 88 -11.77 1.09 -1.58
N PRO A 89 -13.05 0.78 -1.87
CA PRO A 89 -13.87 -0.08 -1.01
C PRO A 89 -13.35 -1.51 -0.86
N ASP A 90 -12.54 -2.02 -1.80
CA ASP A 90 -11.99 -3.37 -1.74
C ASP A 90 -10.71 -3.45 -0.91
N VAL A 91 -10.08 -2.30 -0.60
CA VAL A 91 -8.91 -2.23 0.27
C VAL A 91 -9.32 -2.41 1.73
N LYS A 92 -8.79 -3.45 2.38
CA LYS A 92 -9.10 -3.79 3.79
C LYS A 92 -8.00 -3.40 4.75
N GLY A 93 -6.88 -2.90 4.23
CA GLY A 93 -5.78 -2.43 5.06
C GLY A 93 -4.61 -1.92 4.23
N LEU A 94 -3.80 -1.11 4.91
CA LEU A 94 -2.59 -0.50 4.39
C LEU A 94 -1.39 -1.00 5.20
N VAL A 95 -0.30 -1.35 4.50
CA VAL A 95 0.96 -1.78 5.10
C VAL A 95 2.07 -0.83 4.68
N TYR A 96 2.65 -0.16 5.66
CA TYR A 96 3.73 0.81 5.46
C TYR A 96 5.08 0.15 5.78
N VAL A 97 5.95 0.02 4.79
CA VAL A 97 7.30 -0.55 4.95
C VAL A 97 8.32 0.57 4.83
N THR A 98 8.84 1.04 5.97
CA THR A 98 9.76 2.20 6.02
C THR A 98 9.26 3.35 5.14
N ALA A 99 7.97 3.64 5.25
CA ALA A 99 7.21 4.46 4.32
C ALA A 99 6.64 5.70 5.00
N PHE A 100 6.37 6.73 4.20
CA PHE A 100 5.60 7.88 4.67
C PHE A 100 4.15 7.47 4.91
N GLN A 101 3.55 7.98 5.98
CA GLN A 101 2.16 7.73 6.34
C GLN A 101 1.47 9.09 6.55
N PRO A 102 1.01 9.75 5.47
CA PRO A 102 0.19 10.96 5.58
C PRO A 102 -1.19 10.65 6.15
N ASP A 103 -1.83 11.69 6.72
CA ASP A 103 -3.27 11.68 6.91
C ASP A 103 -3.99 11.80 5.55
N ILE A 104 -5.23 11.31 5.45
CA ILE A 104 -6.02 11.40 4.21
C ILE A 104 -6.20 12.87 3.80
N GLY A 105 -5.80 13.22 2.58
CA GLY A 105 -5.86 14.59 2.06
C GLY A 105 -4.69 15.48 2.47
N GLU A 106 -3.73 14.97 3.24
CA GLU A 106 -2.45 15.63 3.46
C GLU A 106 -1.52 15.37 2.27
N SER A 107 -0.97 16.43 1.67
CA SER A 107 -0.08 16.26 0.52
C SER A 107 1.22 15.57 0.94
N GLY A 108 1.50 14.37 0.43
CA GLY A 108 2.77 13.67 0.70
C GLY A 108 4.03 14.45 0.27
N GLY A 109 3.89 15.42 -0.65
CA GLY A 109 4.97 16.37 -0.99
C GLY A 109 5.34 17.33 0.15
N ALA A 110 4.41 17.63 1.07
CA ALA A 110 4.70 18.42 2.27
C ALA A 110 5.48 17.61 3.32
N LEU A 111 5.23 16.30 3.43
CA LEU A 111 5.98 15.40 4.33
C LEU A 111 7.45 15.22 3.90
N LEU A 112 7.75 15.36 2.62
CA LEU A 112 9.12 15.35 2.11
C LEU A 112 9.88 16.66 2.41
N GLN A 113 9.17 17.76 2.67
CA GLN A 113 9.74 19.07 2.98
C GLN A 113 9.76 19.40 4.48
N ASN A 114 8.85 18.81 5.26
CA ASN A 114 8.85 18.90 6.72
C ASN A 114 9.64 17.72 7.31
N SER A 115 10.84 18.01 7.82
CA SER A 115 11.70 17.03 8.50
C SER A 115 11.20 16.61 9.89
N ASP A 116 9.93 16.87 10.23
CA ASP A 116 9.34 16.50 11.50
C ASP A 116 8.98 15.00 11.48
N CYS A 117 10.02 14.19 11.59
CA CYS A 117 9.96 12.77 11.85
C CYS A 117 9.31 12.53 13.22
N GLY A 118 8.00 12.31 13.22
CA GLY A 118 7.27 11.73 14.35
C GLY A 118 6.62 12.76 15.27
N ARG A 119 5.34 13.05 15.01
CA ARG A 119 4.41 13.47 16.06
C ARG A 119 3.23 12.51 16.10
N PHE A 120 3.44 11.36 16.73
CA PHE A 120 2.35 10.59 17.31
C PHE A 120 1.84 11.39 18.50
N THR A 121 0.77 12.16 18.31
CA THR A 121 -0.08 12.57 19.45
C THR A 121 -1.29 11.65 19.49
N GLU A 122 -1.47 11.11 20.69
CA GLU A 122 -2.44 10.14 21.22
C GLU A 122 -3.82 10.07 20.57
#